data_AF-K2F6K2-F1
#
_entry.id   AF-K2F6K2-F1
#
_cell.length_a   1.000
_cell.length_b   1.000
_cell.length_c   1.000
_cell.angle_alpha   90.00
_cell.angle_beta   90.00
_cell.angle_gamma   90.00
#
_symmetry.space_group_name_H-M   'P 1'
#
loop_
_entity.id
_entity.type
_entity.pdbx_description
1 polymer ?
#
loop_
_entity_poly.entity_id
_entity_poly.type
_entity_poly.pdbx_seq_one_letter_code
_entity_poly.pdbx_strand_id
1 'polypeptide(L)' 'MHIHILGICGTFMGGLAQLAIASGHQVTGCDANVYP' A
#
# COMPACT_ATOMS: atom_id res chain seq x y z
N MET A 1 0.36 -14.18 -0.47
CA MET A 1 0.53 -13.52 0.85
C MET A 1 -0.31 -12.26 0.86
N HIS A 2 -0.92 -11.96 2.01
CA HIS A 2 -1.72 -10.75 2.20
C HIS A 2 -0.91 -9.74 3.02
N ILE A 3 -0.71 -8.54 2.47
CA ILE A 3 0.10 -7.46 3.05
C ILE A 3 -0.84 -6.31 3.40
N HIS A 4 -0.85 -5.91 4.67
CA HIS A 4 -1.61 -4.75 5.13
C HIS A 4 -0.65 -3.60 5.45
N ILE A 5 -0.82 -2.46 4.77
CA ILE A 5 0.06 -1.31 4.86
C ILE A 5 -0.59 -0.19 5.68
N LEU A 6 0.02 0.18 6.79
CA LEU A 6 -0.35 1.37 7.57
C LEU A 6 0.38 2.59 6.98
N GLY A 7 -0.36 3.64 6.62
CA GLY A 7 0.19 4.81 5.93
C GLY A 7 0.32 4.64 4.42
N ILE A 8 -0.63 3.95 3.77
CA ILE A 8 -0.53 3.59 2.34
C ILE A 8 -0.58 4.80 1.39
N CYS A 9 -1.13 5.94 1.81
CA CYS A 9 -1.22 7.15 0.98
C CYS A 9 0.12 7.90 0.87
N GLY A 10 1.14 7.54 1.66
CA GLY A 10 2.49 8.08 1.51
C GLY A 10 3.12 7.70 0.17
N THR A 11 3.83 8.63 -0.49
CA THR A 11 4.39 8.44 -1.84
C THR A 11 5.27 7.19 -1.97
N PHE A 12 6.09 6.93 -0.97
CA PHE A 12 6.93 5.73 -0.90
C PHE A 12 6.12 4.45 -0.71
N MET A 13 5.11 4.50 0.18
CA MET A 13 4.28 3.35 0.52
C MET A 13 3.34 2.96 -0.63
N GLY A 14 2.86 3.94 -1.42
CA GLY A 14 2.14 3.68 -2.66
C GLY A 14 2.99 2.96 -3.70
N GLY A 15 4.26 3.36 -3.86
CA GLY A 15 5.21 2.65 -4.74
C GLY A 15 5.50 1.23 -4.26
N LEU A 16 5.70 1.04 -2.96
CA LEU A 16 5.89 -0.27 -2.35
C LEU A 16 4.66 -1.17 -2.53
N ALA A 17 3.45 -0.62 -2.36
CA ALA A 17 2.20 -1.34 -2.60
C ALA A 17 2.10 -1.82 -4.05
N GLN A 18 2.48 -0.99 -5.03
CA GLN A 18 2.50 -1.37 -6.44
C GLN A 18 3.49 -2.51 -6.72
N LEU A 19 4.69 -2.48 -6.14
CA LEU A 19 5.66 -3.56 -6.28
C LEU A 19 5.15 -4.87 -5.66
N ALA A 20 4.52 -4.79 -4.49
CA ALA A 20 3.94 -5.95 -3.82
C ALA A 20 2.76 -6.56 -4.62
N ILE A 21 1.94 -5.72 -5.28
CA ILE A 21 0.91 -6.20 -6.20
C ILE A 21 1.56 -6.88 -7.42
N ALA A 22 2.59 -6.27 -8.00
CA ALA A 22 3.31 -6.82 -9.15
C ALA A 22 4.00 -8.17 -8.83
N SER A 23 4.40 -8.40 -7.57
CA SER A 23 4.94 -9.69 -7.11
C SER A 23 3.85 -10.72 -6.76
N GLY A 24 2.57 -10.43 -7.03
CA GLY A 24 1.46 -11.35 -6.81
C GLY A 24 0.96 -11.40 -5.36
N HIS A 25 1.26 -10.38 -4.55
CA HIS A 25 0.71 -10.25 -3.20
C HIS A 25 -0.58 -9.44 -3.21
N GLN A 26 -1.52 -9.84 -2.35
CA GLN A 26 -2.73 -9.08 -2.13
C GLN A 26 -2.42 -7.96 -1.14
N VAL A 27 -2.56 -6.70 -1.56
CA VAL A 27 -2.23 -5.53 -0.73
C VAL A 27 -3.50 -4.82 -0.30
N THR A 28 -3.63 -4.55 0.99
CA THR A 28 -4.63 -3.66 1.57
C THR A 28 -3.91 -2.60 2.39
N GLY A 29 -4.57 -1.49 2.71
CA GLY A 29 -3.95 -0.49 3.58
C GLY A 29 -4.94 0.49 4.17
N CYS A 30 -4.49 1.18 5.21
CA CYS A 30 -5.20 2.29 5.83
C CYS A 30 -4.26 3.49 5.95
N ASP A 31 -4.82 4.68 5.96
CA ASP A 31 -4.08 5.91 6.24
C ASP A 31 -4.92 6.78 7.17
N ALA A 32 -4.26 7.61 7.98
CA ALA A 32 -4.93 8.56 8.86
C ALA A 32 -5.51 9.74 8.07
N ASN A 33 -4.92 10.07 6.92
CA ASN A 33 -5.41 11.13 6.05
C ASN A 33 -5.34 10.65 4.59
N VAL A 34 -6.47 10.64 3.90
CA VAL A 34 -6.50 10.36 2.46
C VAL A 34 -6.35 11.70 1.74
N TYR A 35 -5.20 11.89 1.10
CA TYR A 35 -5.09 13.01 0.15
C TYR A 35 -5.94 12.65 -1.08
N PRO A 36 -6.88 13.52 -1.52
CA PRO A 36 -7.68 13.26 -2.72
C PRO A 36 -6.83 13.11 -3.98
#